data_AF-A0A949Z4A8-F1
#
_entry.id   AF-A0A949Z4A8-F1
#
_cell.length_a   1.000
_cell.length_b   1.000
_cell.length_c   1.000
_cell.angle_alpha   90.00
_cell.angle_beta   90.00
_cell.angle_gamma   90.00
#
_symmetry.space_group_name_H-M   'P 1'
#
loop_
_entity.id
_entity.type
_entity.pdbx_description
1 polymer ?
#
loop_
_entity_poly.entity_id
_entity_poly.type
_entity_poly.pdbx_seq_one_letter_code
_entity_poly.pdbx_strand_id
1 'polypeptide(L)'
;MRRIIVAIASLVCCSLTARADYIIKEQFENSGLVQHITLRIKDTRIRMDAGDQTSALIDSKTGVTTLLLHPNKAFLKISPEEIKEQTKALTEMLGQNLENPPDAQLQPTGKQEKINGLDTKEYTTTCNGIQMSIFIAKQYPDYQKIVEALYRIQNDPAAQILQSMSIPPDKYPGLPVRTTQTIMGRKLTMTFDSAQETNVPDSDFAIPPEYKELNPPAIAEPENAAVEKGQH
;
A
#
# COMPACT_ATOMS: atom_id res chain seq x y z
N MET A 1 63.98 -5.91 15.08
CA MET A 1 63.42 -5.61 13.74
C MET A 1 62.11 -6.38 13.57
N ARG A 2 61.08 -5.71 13.03
CA ARG A 2 59.79 -6.19 12.49
C ARG A 2 58.85 -6.99 13.42
N ARG A 3 57.93 -6.25 14.03
CA ARG A 3 56.60 -6.75 14.43
C ARG A 3 55.72 -6.81 13.18
N ILE A 4 55.25 -8.00 12.79
CA ILE A 4 54.26 -8.17 11.74
C ILE A 4 52.89 -8.04 12.39
N ILE A 5 52.24 -6.88 12.16
CA ILE A 5 50.82 -6.69 12.46
C ILE A 5 50.05 -7.37 11.32
N VAL A 6 49.40 -8.50 11.61
CA VAL A 6 48.42 -9.10 10.71
C VAL A 6 47.14 -8.29 10.88
N ALA A 7 46.86 -7.42 9.90
CA ALA A 7 45.59 -6.73 9.79
C ALA A 7 44.51 -7.74 9.39
N ILE A 8 43.60 -8.06 10.33
CA ILE A 8 42.35 -8.74 10.00
C ILE A 8 41.53 -7.74 9.19
N ALA A 9 41.44 -7.97 7.90
CA ALA A 9 40.49 -7.29 7.03
C ALA A 9 39.08 -7.73 7.45
N SER A 10 38.47 -6.96 8.34
CA SER A 10 37.04 -7.07 8.63
C SER A 10 36.29 -6.79 7.34
N LEU A 11 35.83 -7.86 6.69
CA LEU A 11 34.89 -7.81 5.59
C LEU A 11 33.62 -7.16 6.15
N VAL A 12 33.50 -5.84 6.02
CA VAL A 12 32.25 -5.12 6.22
C VAL A 12 31.33 -5.63 5.11
N CYS A 13 30.58 -6.69 5.39
CA CYS A 13 29.37 -6.97 4.65
C CYS A 13 28.52 -5.71 4.77
N CYS A 14 28.49 -4.91 3.71
CA CYS A 14 27.37 -4.03 3.47
C CYS A 14 26.14 -4.93 3.43
N SER A 15 25.50 -5.11 4.58
CA SER A 15 24.12 -5.56 4.66
C SER A 15 23.31 -4.46 3.98
N LEU A 16 23.27 -4.52 2.64
CA LEU A 16 22.13 -4.04 1.90
C LEU A 16 20.95 -4.70 2.60
N THR A 17 20.23 -3.93 3.40
CA THR A 17 18.95 -4.33 3.95
C THR A 17 18.02 -4.46 2.74
N ALA A 18 18.15 -5.58 2.02
CA ALA A 18 17.21 -5.96 0.98
C ALA A 18 15.85 -5.99 1.66
N ARG A 19 14.97 -5.10 1.24
CA ARG A 19 13.61 -5.07 1.75
C ARG A 19 12.96 -6.36 1.28
N ALA A 20 12.39 -7.09 2.21
CA ALA A 20 11.66 -8.31 1.88
C ALA A 20 10.52 -7.99 0.92
N ASP A 21 10.43 -8.80 -0.13
CA ASP A 21 9.32 -8.83 -1.07
C ASP A 21 8.19 -9.66 -0.45
N TYR A 22 6.95 -9.22 -0.63
CA TYR A 22 5.79 -9.88 -0.03
C TYR A 22 4.68 -10.11 -1.02
N ILE A 23 4.00 -11.25 -0.85
CA ILE A 23 2.64 -11.46 -1.33
C ILE A 23 1.74 -11.53 -0.11
N ILE A 24 0.78 -10.62 0.00
CA ILE A 24 -0.20 -10.56 1.09
C ILE A 24 -1.58 -10.75 0.49
N LYS A 25 -2.40 -11.61 1.11
CA LYS A 25 -3.79 -11.84 0.72
C LYS A 25 -4.70 -11.33 1.82
N GLU A 26 -5.72 -10.60 1.41
CA GLU A 26 -6.73 -10.04 2.30
C GLU A 26 -8.11 -10.23 1.68
N GLN A 27 -9.12 -10.18 2.52
CA GLN A 27 -10.51 -10.11 2.13
C GLN A 27 -11.05 -8.74 2.53
N PHE A 28 -11.67 -8.06 1.58
CA PHE A 28 -12.33 -6.77 1.77
C PHE A 28 -13.83 -6.96 1.62
N GLU A 29 -14.59 -6.53 2.61
CA GLU A 29 -16.03 -6.55 2.61
C GLU A 29 -16.57 -5.13 2.75
N ASN A 30 -17.44 -4.74 1.82
CA ASN A 30 -18.17 -3.48 1.88
C ASN A 30 -19.66 -3.76 1.67
N SER A 31 -20.45 -3.52 2.72
CA SER A 31 -21.92 -3.65 2.66
C SER A 31 -22.39 -5.02 2.14
N GLY A 32 -21.69 -6.10 2.55
CA GLY A 32 -22.00 -7.49 2.16
C GLY A 32 -21.37 -7.94 0.83
N LEU A 33 -20.78 -7.03 0.04
CA LEU A 33 -19.98 -7.42 -1.11
C LEU A 33 -18.57 -7.79 -0.65
N VAL A 34 -18.17 -9.03 -0.89
CA VAL A 34 -16.85 -9.57 -0.54
C VAL A 34 -15.96 -9.58 -1.79
N GLN A 35 -14.75 -9.06 -1.65
CA GLN A 35 -13.70 -9.05 -2.66
C GLN A 35 -12.40 -9.58 -2.06
N HIS A 36 -11.68 -10.40 -2.81
CA HIS A 36 -10.35 -10.85 -2.44
C HIS A 36 -9.31 -9.89 -3.01
N ILE A 37 -8.40 -9.43 -2.15
CA ILE A 37 -7.30 -8.53 -2.49
C ILE A 37 -5.99 -9.31 -2.41
N THR A 38 -5.15 -9.16 -3.43
CA THR A 38 -3.76 -9.63 -3.38
C THR A 38 -2.82 -8.43 -3.51
N LEU A 39 -2.03 -8.18 -2.47
CA LEU A 39 -0.95 -7.21 -2.48
C LEU A 39 0.36 -7.89 -2.84
N ARG A 40 1.10 -7.30 -3.76
CA ARG A 40 2.49 -7.65 -4.06
C ARG A 40 3.36 -6.44 -3.77
N ILE A 41 4.41 -6.65 -3.02
CA ILE A 41 5.30 -5.59 -2.56
C ILE A 41 6.72 -5.94 -2.99
N LYS A 42 7.38 -4.99 -3.66
CA LYS A 42 8.79 -5.10 -4.03
C LYS A 42 9.46 -3.74 -3.99
N ASP A 43 10.41 -3.56 -3.08
CA ASP A 43 11.11 -2.30 -2.85
C ASP A 43 10.18 -1.09 -2.61
N THR A 44 9.93 -0.30 -3.67
CA THR A 44 9.07 0.90 -3.74
C THR A 44 7.84 0.68 -4.62
N ARG A 45 7.64 -0.53 -5.13
CA ARG A 45 6.54 -0.87 -6.02
C ARG A 45 5.54 -1.73 -5.29
N ILE A 46 4.27 -1.39 -5.45
CA ILE A 46 3.16 -2.11 -4.86
C ILE A 46 2.17 -2.40 -5.98
N ARG A 47 1.67 -3.63 -6.04
CA ARG A 47 0.54 -4.00 -6.87
C ARG A 47 -0.57 -4.51 -5.98
N MET A 48 -1.75 -3.91 -6.11
CA MET A 48 -2.97 -4.35 -5.45
C MET A 48 -3.92 -4.89 -6.51
N ASP A 49 -4.17 -6.19 -6.52
CA ASP A 49 -5.21 -6.79 -7.35
C ASP A 49 -6.51 -6.91 -6.57
N ALA A 50 -7.60 -6.37 -7.11
CA ALA A 50 -8.92 -6.43 -6.51
C ALA A 50 -9.81 -7.35 -7.37
N GLY A 51 -9.73 -8.65 -7.10
CA GLY A 51 -10.37 -9.68 -7.93
C GLY A 51 -9.83 -9.68 -9.38
N ASP A 52 -10.73 -9.93 -10.33
CA ASP A 52 -10.44 -9.97 -11.77
C ASP A 52 -10.82 -8.66 -12.48
N GLN A 53 -11.22 -7.62 -11.74
CA GLN A 53 -11.73 -6.38 -12.30
C GLN A 53 -10.66 -5.31 -12.46
N THR A 54 -9.85 -5.09 -11.42
CA THR A 54 -8.89 -3.99 -11.39
C THR A 54 -7.58 -4.34 -10.68
N SER A 55 -6.50 -3.65 -11.08
CA SER A 55 -5.26 -3.58 -10.32
C SER A 55 -4.84 -2.13 -10.12
N ALA A 56 -4.24 -1.80 -8.97
CA ALA A 56 -3.48 -0.57 -8.81
C ALA A 56 -1.98 -0.90 -8.77
N LEU A 57 -1.19 -0.26 -9.63
CA LEU A 57 0.28 -0.30 -9.60
C LEU A 57 0.77 1.03 -9.04
N ILE A 58 1.43 0.99 -7.89
CA ILE A 58 1.91 2.16 -7.18
C ILE A 58 3.44 2.12 -7.21
N ASP A 59 4.09 3.22 -7.60
CA ASP A 59 5.54 3.35 -7.51
C ASP A 59 5.93 4.59 -6.72
N SER A 60 6.41 4.39 -5.48
CA SER A 60 6.82 5.49 -4.59
C SER A 60 7.91 6.37 -5.18
N LYS A 61 8.72 5.86 -6.13
CA LYS A 61 9.81 6.65 -6.74
C LYS A 61 9.28 7.74 -7.64
N THR A 62 8.21 7.46 -8.38
CA THR A 62 7.59 8.42 -9.31
C THR A 62 6.41 9.13 -8.68
N GLY A 63 5.80 8.53 -7.66
CA GLY A 63 4.55 8.97 -7.06
C GLY A 63 3.33 8.71 -7.94
N VAL A 64 3.51 8.06 -9.10
CA VAL A 64 2.42 7.76 -10.04
C VAL A 64 1.75 6.45 -9.65
N THR A 65 0.42 6.47 -9.63
CA THR A 65 -0.41 5.28 -9.50
C THR A 65 -1.04 4.95 -10.85
N THR A 66 -0.83 3.74 -11.37
CA THR A 66 -1.48 3.24 -12.57
C THR A 66 -2.63 2.32 -12.20
N LEU A 67 -3.86 2.72 -12.53
CA LEU A 67 -5.04 1.88 -12.38
C LEU A 67 -5.26 1.06 -13.67
N LEU A 68 -5.19 -0.25 -13.55
CA LEU A 68 -5.54 -1.20 -14.62
C LEU A 68 -7.01 -1.58 -14.50
N LEU A 69 -7.71 -1.54 -15.63
CA LEU A 69 -9.10 -1.96 -15.79
C LEU A 69 -9.08 -3.21 -16.70
N HIS A 70 -9.23 -4.39 -16.11
CA HIS A 70 -9.05 -5.64 -16.84
C HIS A 70 -10.15 -5.93 -17.88
N PRO A 71 -11.46 -5.67 -17.60
CA PRO A 71 -12.53 -6.00 -18.55
C PRO A 71 -12.41 -5.31 -19.91
N ASN A 72 -11.88 -4.08 -19.94
CA ASN A 72 -11.69 -3.30 -21.17
C ASN A 72 -10.23 -3.20 -21.61
N LYS A 73 -9.30 -3.88 -20.93
CA LYS A 73 -7.85 -3.82 -21.18
C LYS A 73 -7.37 -2.38 -21.31
N ALA A 74 -7.69 -1.58 -20.30
CA ALA A 74 -7.38 -0.17 -20.31
C ALA A 74 -6.66 0.22 -19.03
N PHE A 75 -5.94 1.35 -19.05
CA PHE A 75 -5.30 1.87 -17.86
C PHE A 75 -5.40 3.39 -17.78
N LEU A 76 -5.31 3.89 -16.55
CA LEU A 76 -5.26 5.31 -16.22
C LEU A 76 -4.00 5.54 -15.37
N LYS A 77 -3.25 6.60 -15.66
CA LYS A 77 -2.21 7.10 -14.75
C LYS A 77 -2.79 8.22 -13.91
N ILE A 78 -2.55 8.15 -12.62
CA ILE A 78 -2.97 9.15 -11.64
C ILE A 78 -1.69 9.79 -11.10
N SER A 79 -1.56 11.10 -11.28
CA SER A 79 -0.39 11.86 -10.86
C SER A 79 -0.40 12.11 -9.34
N PRO A 80 0.75 12.44 -8.73
CA PRO A 80 0.81 12.86 -7.32
C PRO A 80 -0.12 14.05 -7.01
N GLU A 81 -0.26 15.00 -7.94
CA GLU A 81 -1.14 16.15 -7.81
C GLU A 81 -2.61 15.74 -7.77
N GLU A 82 -3.03 14.83 -8.67
CA GLU A 82 -4.39 14.29 -8.67
C GLU A 82 -4.69 13.50 -7.39
N ILE A 83 -3.72 12.71 -6.89
CA ILE A 83 -3.85 12.01 -5.60
C ILE A 83 -4.02 13.01 -4.45
N LYS A 84 -3.25 14.10 -4.46
CA LYS A 84 -3.34 15.15 -3.43
C LYS A 84 -4.70 15.84 -3.48
N GLU A 85 -5.21 16.17 -4.66
CA GLU A 85 -6.53 16.77 -4.84
C GLU A 85 -7.65 15.83 -4.37
N GLN A 86 -7.59 14.54 -4.73
CA GLN A 86 -8.55 13.54 -4.26
C GLN A 86 -8.50 13.36 -2.74
N THR A 87 -7.29 13.30 -2.16
CA THR A 87 -7.09 13.22 -0.70
C THR A 87 -7.69 14.43 0.00
N LYS A 88 -7.47 15.64 -0.53
CA LYS A 88 -8.04 16.87 0.00
C LYS A 88 -9.57 16.87 -0.08
N ALA A 89 -10.15 16.50 -1.21
CA ALA A 89 -11.61 16.41 -1.37
C ALA A 89 -12.22 15.39 -0.39
N LEU A 90 -11.56 14.25 -0.17
CA LEU A 90 -11.98 13.26 0.81
C LEU A 90 -11.91 13.81 2.25
N THR A 91 -10.81 14.48 2.60
CA THR A 91 -10.60 15.15 3.90
C THR A 91 -11.73 16.13 4.18
N GLU A 92 -12.05 16.99 3.21
CA GLU A 92 -13.14 17.97 3.30
C GLU A 92 -14.51 17.29 3.44
N MET A 93 -14.78 16.24 2.66
CA MET A 93 -16.04 15.49 2.73
C MET A 93 -16.22 14.78 4.07
N LEU A 94 -15.14 14.23 4.63
CA LEU A 94 -15.17 13.55 5.94
C LEU A 94 -15.17 14.53 7.11
N GLY A 95 -14.83 15.81 6.90
CA GLY A 95 -14.64 16.79 7.96
C GLY A 95 -13.50 16.41 8.92
N GLN A 96 -12.55 15.60 8.46
CA GLN A 96 -11.44 15.07 9.25
C GLN A 96 -10.14 15.64 8.71
N ASN A 97 -9.21 16.03 9.58
CA ASN A 97 -7.86 16.33 9.14
C ASN A 97 -7.10 15.00 9.02
N LEU A 98 -6.69 14.64 7.81
CA LEU A 98 -5.93 13.42 7.53
C LEU A 98 -4.41 13.63 7.71
N GLU A 99 -3.99 14.81 8.15
CA GLU A 99 -2.59 15.12 8.42
C GLU A 99 -2.16 14.61 9.80
N ASN A 100 -1.02 13.91 9.81
CA ASN A 100 -0.33 13.24 10.93
C ASN A 100 -0.77 11.78 11.17
N PRO A 101 0.18 10.88 11.52
CA PRO A 101 -0.21 9.57 12.01
C PRO A 101 -1.09 9.77 13.26
N PRO A 102 -2.27 9.15 13.33
CA PRO A 102 -3.15 9.30 14.45
C PRO A 102 -2.44 8.85 15.74
N ASP A 103 -2.71 9.52 16.86
CA ASP A 103 -2.37 9.01 18.20
C ASP A 103 -3.30 7.84 18.53
N ALA A 104 -3.15 6.76 17.77
CA ALA A 104 -3.97 5.58 17.83
C ALA A 104 -3.53 4.73 19.02
N GLN A 105 -4.28 4.84 20.11
CA GLN A 105 -4.11 3.96 21.27
C GLN A 105 -5.12 2.82 21.19
N LEU A 106 -4.62 1.57 21.15
CA LEU A 106 -5.45 0.37 21.11
C LEU A 106 -5.97 0.03 22.51
N GLN A 107 -7.28 0.09 22.69
CA GLN A 107 -7.95 -0.23 23.95
C GLN A 107 -8.55 -1.65 23.88
N PRO A 108 -8.14 -2.59 24.75
CA PRO A 108 -8.68 -3.95 24.73
C PRO A 108 -10.15 -3.94 25.16
N THR A 109 -11.01 -4.68 24.45
CA THR A 109 -12.45 -4.78 24.80
C THR A 109 -12.78 -5.99 25.66
N GLY A 110 -11.87 -6.97 25.71
CA GLY A 110 -12.09 -8.28 26.33
C GLY A 110 -12.76 -9.30 25.41
N LYS A 111 -13.28 -8.90 24.24
CA LYS A 111 -13.84 -9.85 23.26
C LYS A 111 -12.74 -10.64 22.57
N GLN A 112 -13.07 -11.87 22.19
CA GLN A 112 -12.16 -12.80 21.54
C GLN A 112 -12.91 -13.54 20.44
N GLU A 113 -12.22 -13.85 19.35
CA GLU A 113 -12.76 -14.60 18.23
C GLU A 113 -11.66 -15.46 17.62
N LYS A 114 -12.02 -16.63 17.09
CA LYS A 114 -11.12 -17.42 16.25
C LYS A 114 -11.35 -17.05 14.79
N ILE A 115 -10.37 -16.40 14.17
CA ILE A 115 -10.44 -15.92 12.78
C ILE A 115 -9.33 -16.62 11.99
N ASN A 116 -9.68 -17.31 10.91
CA ASN A 116 -8.74 -18.09 10.08
C ASN A 116 -7.87 -19.06 10.91
N GLY A 117 -8.47 -19.64 11.96
CA GLY A 117 -7.78 -20.55 12.88
C GLY A 117 -6.92 -19.87 13.96
N LEU A 118 -6.71 -18.56 13.88
CA LEU A 118 -5.93 -17.78 14.84
C LEU A 118 -6.79 -17.34 16.03
N ASP A 119 -6.26 -17.50 17.24
CA ASP A 119 -6.88 -16.93 18.44
C ASP A 119 -6.61 -15.41 18.49
N THR A 120 -7.67 -14.61 18.42
CA THR A 120 -7.59 -13.15 18.36
C THR A 120 -8.28 -12.48 19.53
N LYS A 121 -7.81 -11.29 19.89
CA LYS A 121 -8.46 -10.41 20.87
C LYS A 121 -8.86 -9.09 20.22
N GLU A 122 -10.05 -8.60 20.51
CA GLU A 122 -10.54 -7.33 19.99
C GLU A 122 -9.94 -6.15 20.76
N TYR A 123 -9.55 -5.15 20.00
CA TYR A 123 -9.15 -3.82 20.42
C TYR A 123 -10.01 -2.79 19.71
N THR A 124 -10.26 -1.65 20.33
CA THR A 124 -10.85 -0.49 19.69
C THR A 124 -9.91 0.68 19.71
N THR A 125 -10.02 1.54 18.70
CA THR A 125 -9.31 2.81 18.66
C THR A 125 -10.07 3.80 17.80
N THR A 126 -9.62 5.04 17.79
CA THR A 126 -10.12 6.09 16.91
C THR A 126 -8.94 6.69 16.17
N CYS A 127 -8.94 6.55 14.84
CA CYS A 127 -7.95 7.15 13.96
C CYS A 127 -8.58 8.31 13.21
N ASN A 128 -8.11 9.54 13.44
CA ASN A 128 -8.62 10.75 12.78
C ASN A 128 -10.15 10.92 12.85
N GLY A 129 -10.79 10.44 13.93
CA GLY A 129 -12.24 10.49 14.11
C GLY A 129 -13.01 9.29 13.53
N ILE A 130 -12.31 8.35 12.88
CA ILE A 130 -12.87 7.07 12.42
C ILE A 130 -12.70 6.05 13.54
N GLN A 131 -13.82 5.56 14.06
CA GLN A 131 -13.81 4.47 15.03
C GLN A 131 -13.49 3.14 14.35
N MET A 132 -12.55 2.40 14.93
CA MET A 132 -12.06 1.12 14.43
C MET A 132 -12.21 0.05 15.52
N SER A 133 -12.60 -1.16 15.09
CA SER A 133 -12.48 -2.40 15.86
C SER A 133 -11.47 -3.30 15.15
N ILE A 134 -10.51 -3.83 15.90
CA ILE A 134 -9.37 -4.58 15.37
C ILE A 134 -9.19 -5.85 16.19
N PHE A 135 -9.35 -7.01 15.55
CA PHE A 135 -9.00 -8.30 16.12
C PHE A 135 -7.53 -8.60 15.84
N ILE A 136 -6.76 -8.85 16.91
CA ILE A 136 -5.30 -8.99 16.85
C ILE A 136 -4.87 -10.38 17.32
N ALA A 137 -4.07 -11.07 16.51
CA ALA A 137 -3.41 -12.34 16.85
C ALA A 137 -2.02 -12.07 17.46
N LYS A 138 -1.91 -12.17 18.78
CA LYS A 138 -0.65 -11.90 19.52
C LYS A 138 0.46 -12.92 19.27
N GLN A 139 0.08 -14.15 18.92
CA GLN A 139 1.00 -15.28 18.78
C GLN A 139 1.43 -15.51 17.33
N TYR A 140 1.04 -14.62 16.40
CA TYR A 140 1.43 -14.76 15.01
C TYR A 140 2.94 -14.51 14.87
N PRO A 141 3.72 -15.45 14.30
CA PRO A 141 5.16 -15.32 14.19
C PRO A 141 5.54 -14.17 13.25
N ASP A 142 6.60 -13.44 13.58
CA ASP A 142 7.18 -12.36 12.76
C ASP A 142 6.18 -11.27 12.31
N TYR A 143 5.06 -11.08 13.03
CA TYR A 143 4.01 -10.13 12.64
C TYR A 143 4.54 -8.71 12.43
N GLN A 144 5.58 -8.30 13.15
CA GLN A 144 6.18 -6.97 13.06
C GLN A 144 6.62 -6.65 11.63
N LYS A 145 7.26 -7.61 10.94
CA LYS A 145 7.70 -7.41 9.55
C LYS A 145 6.52 -7.17 8.60
N ILE A 146 5.41 -7.88 8.82
CA ILE A 146 4.19 -7.75 8.01
C ILE A 146 3.53 -6.40 8.28
N VAL A 147 3.37 -6.02 9.55
CA VAL A 147 2.78 -4.74 9.93
C VAL A 147 3.64 -3.57 9.43
N GLU A 148 4.96 -3.66 9.50
CA GLU A 148 5.87 -2.68 8.91
C GLU A 148 5.74 -2.59 7.40
N ALA A 149 5.58 -3.72 6.69
CA ALA A 149 5.36 -3.73 5.25
C ALA A 149 4.03 -3.04 4.88
N LEU A 150 2.94 -3.35 5.59
CA LEU A 150 1.64 -2.71 5.40
C LEU A 150 1.67 -1.22 5.75
N TYR A 151 2.31 -0.84 6.86
CA TYR A 151 2.43 0.54 7.27
C TYR A 151 3.21 1.39 6.25
N ARG A 152 4.26 0.83 5.65
CA ARG A 152 4.99 1.49 4.55
C ARG A 152 4.10 1.77 3.35
N ILE A 153 3.23 0.83 2.97
CA ILE A 153 2.25 1.04 1.90
C ILE A 153 1.30 2.18 2.26
N GLN A 154 0.71 2.14 3.46
CA GLN A 154 -0.32 3.11 3.85
C GLN A 154 0.23 4.53 4.02
N ASN A 155 1.54 4.67 4.26
CA ASN A 155 2.23 5.96 4.38
C ASN A 155 2.99 6.35 3.11
N ASP A 156 2.78 5.63 2.01
CA ASP A 156 3.30 6.01 0.71
C ASP A 156 2.58 7.28 0.21
N PRO A 157 3.30 8.32 -0.26
CA PRO A 157 2.68 9.49 -0.87
C PRO A 157 1.68 9.16 -1.98
N ALA A 158 1.94 8.09 -2.75
CA ALA A 158 1.06 7.62 -3.82
C ALA A 158 -0.12 6.76 -3.33
N ALA A 159 -0.19 6.51 -2.02
CA ALA A 159 -1.28 5.81 -1.35
C ALA A 159 -1.88 6.64 -0.19
N GLN A 160 -1.73 7.97 -0.21
CA GLN A 160 -2.17 8.90 0.85
C GLN A 160 -3.61 8.71 1.32
N ILE A 161 -4.51 8.27 0.45
CA ILE A 161 -5.90 7.96 0.81
C ILE A 161 -6.02 6.90 1.93
N LEU A 162 -5.03 6.02 2.06
CA LEU A 162 -4.96 4.97 3.09
C LEU A 162 -4.32 5.45 4.39
N GLN A 163 -3.63 6.61 4.38
CA GLN A 163 -2.85 7.09 5.51
C GLN A 163 -3.71 7.42 6.73
N SER A 164 -4.93 7.91 6.51
CA SER A 164 -5.88 8.31 7.54
C SER A 164 -6.22 7.23 8.57
N MET A 165 -5.99 5.96 8.21
CA MET A 165 -6.30 4.77 9.00
C MET A 165 -5.04 4.02 9.45
N SER A 166 -3.85 4.60 9.21
CA SER A 166 -2.58 4.00 9.55
C SER A 166 -2.33 4.03 11.04
N ILE A 167 -2.06 2.87 11.63
CA ILE A 167 -1.58 2.76 13.01
C ILE A 167 -0.10 2.40 12.97
N PRO A 168 0.79 3.13 13.66
CA PRO A 168 2.21 2.81 13.69
C PRO A 168 2.50 1.37 14.14
N PRO A 169 3.49 0.67 13.55
CA PRO A 169 3.74 -0.74 13.84
C PRO A 169 4.01 -1.04 15.32
N ASP A 170 4.66 -0.12 16.05
CA ASP A 170 4.99 -0.25 17.48
C ASP A 170 3.75 -0.28 18.38
N LYS A 171 2.60 0.20 17.89
CA LYS A 171 1.33 0.17 18.65
C LYS A 171 0.65 -1.18 18.59
N TYR A 172 0.97 -2.02 17.62
CA TYR A 172 0.33 -3.32 17.48
C TYR A 172 0.96 -4.37 18.41
N PRO A 173 0.17 -4.99 19.32
CA PRO A 173 0.66 -6.07 20.18
C PRO A 173 0.67 -7.46 19.47
N GLY A 174 0.50 -7.50 18.15
CA GLY A 174 0.33 -8.70 17.34
C GLY A 174 -0.13 -8.37 15.92
N LEU A 175 -0.41 -9.38 15.10
CA LEU A 175 -0.91 -9.18 13.74
C LEU A 175 -2.38 -8.72 13.76
N PRO A 176 -2.76 -7.58 13.15
CA PRO A 176 -4.15 -7.26 12.90
C PRO A 176 -4.74 -8.26 11.89
N VAL A 177 -5.65 -9.11 12.36
CA VAL A 177 -6.28 -10.15 11.54
C VAL A 177 -7.59 -9.66 10.93
N ARG A 178 -8.35 -8.84 11.65
CA ARG A 178 -9.56 -8.22 11.10
C ARG A 178 -9.71 -6.80 11.60
N THR A 179 -9.86 -5.87 10.68
CA THR A 179 -10.14 -4.46 10.97
C THR A 179 -11.53 -4.13 10.45
N THR A 180 -12.35 -3.51 11.29
CA THR A 180 -13.68 -3.02 10.94
C THR A 180 -13.79 -1.55 11.27
N GLN A 181 -14.38 -0.79 10.35
CA GLN A 181 -14.62 0.64 10.52
C GLN A 181 -15.93 1.05 9.84
N THR A 182 -16.48 2.17 10.27
CA THR A 182 -17.68 2.75 9.65
C THR A 182 -17.32 4.11 9.09
N ILE A 183 -17.46 4.27 7.77
CA ILE A 183 -17.24 5.53 7.08
C ILE A 183 -18.54 5.92 6.40
N MET A 184 -19.08 7.11 6.70
CA MET A 184 -20.34 7.62 6.13
C MET A 184 -21.50 6.62 6.20
N GLY A 185 -21.62 5.90 7.32
CA GLY A 185 -22.67 4.89 7.55
C GLY A 185 -22.46 3.55 6.83
N ARG A 186 -21.36 3.39 6.08
CA ARG A 186 -20.98 2.12 5.44
C ARG A 186 -19.96 1.39 6.30
N LYS A 187 -20.27 0.14 6.64
CA LYS A 187 -19.35 -0.75 7.33
C LYS A 187 -18.36 -1.31 6.32
N LEU A 188 -17.08 -1.14 6.64
CA LEU A 188 -15.98 -1.74 5.94
C LEU A 188 -15.29 -2.76 6.85
N THR A 189 -15.03 -3.95 6.34
CA THR A 189 -14.28 -4.98 7.04
C THR A 189 -13.15 -5.50 6.16
N MET A 190 -11.92 -5.44 6.66
CA MET A 190 -10.74 -6.03 6.05
C MET A 190 -10.29 -7.21 6.92
N THR A 191 -10.08 -8.38 6.33
CA THR A 191 -9.61 -9.58 7.03
C THR A 191 -8.34 -10.07 6.36
N PHE A 192 -7.26 -10.16 7.13
CA PHE A 192 -6.01 -10.77 6.72
C PHE A 192 -6.20 -12.27 6.52
N ASP A 193 -5.73 -12.78 5.37
CA ASP A 193 -5.70 -14.21 5.07
C ASP A 193 -4.29 -14.78 5.25
N SER A 194 -3.32 -14.25 4.50
CA SER A 194 -1.95 -14.75 4.53
C SER A 194 -0.92 -13.69 4.12
N ALA A 195 0.33 -13.89 4.54
CA ALA A 195 1.49 -13.15 4.06
C ALA A 195 2.64 -14.12 3.82
N GLN A 196 3.30 -13.96 2.69
CA GLN A 196 4.44 -14.77 2.30
C GLN A 196 5.59 -13.85 1.89
N GLU A 197 6.73 -13.97 2.58
CA GLU A 197 8.00 -13.40 2.13
C GLU A 197 8.52 -14.25 0.97
N THR A 198 8.62 -13.67 -0.23
CA THR A 198 9.03 -14.39 -1.45
C THR A 198 9.50 -13.39 -2.49
N ASN A 199 10.42 -13.80 -3.37
CA ASN A 199 10.80 -12.99 -4.53
C ASN A 199 9.57 -12.71 -5.42
N VAL A 200 9.29 -11.44 -5.67
CA VAL A 200 8.22 -11.01 -6.58
C VAL A 200 8.85 -10.59 -7.92
N PRO A 201 8.40 -11.13 -9.06
CA PRO A 201 9.01 -10.81 -10.35
C PRO A 201 8.70 -9.38 -10.79
N ASP A 202 9.64 -8.73 -11.48
CA ASP A 202 9.44 -7.35 -11.96
C ASP A 202 8.27 -7.22 -12.94
N SER A 203 7.96 -8.30 -13.67
CA SER A 203 6.81 -8.37 -14.58
C SER A 203 5.47 -8.16 -13.88
N ASP A 204 5.37 -8.45 -12.58
CA ASP A 204 4.12 -8.24 -11.83
C ASP A 204 3.76 -6.75 -11.74
N PHE A 205 4.74 -5.85 -11.92
CA PHE A 205 4.54 -4.40 -11.87
C PHE A 205 4.52 -3.73 -13.24
N ALA A 206 4.54 -4.51 -14.33
CA ALA A 206 4.45 -3.99 -15.68
C ALA A 206 2.99 -3.82 -16.13
N ILE A 207 2.72 -2.80 -16.93
CA ILE A 207 1.46 -2.68 -17.66
C ILE A 207 1.47 -3.75 -18.78
N PRO A 208 0.46 -4.62 -18.88
CA PRO A 208 0.44 -5.60 -19.96
C PRO A 208 0.37 -4.91 -21.33
N PRO A 209 1.10 -5.42 -22.35
CA PRO A 209 1.27 -4.73 -23.63
C PRO A 209 -0.02 -4.54 -24.43
N GLU A 210 -1.06 -5.33 -24.15
CA GLU A 210 -2.36 -5.23 -24.78
C GLU A 210 -3.26 -4.14 -24.17
N TYR A 211 -2.81 -3.47 -23.10
CA TYR A 211 -3.60 -2.44 -22.43
C TYR A 211 -3.42 -1.08 -23.09
N LYS A 212 -4.49 -0.29 -23.15
CA LYS A 212 -4.49 1.06 -23.73
C LYS A 212 -4.69 2.12 -22.67
N GLU A 213 -3.91 3.20 -22.74
CA GLU A 213 -4.10 4.36 -21.87
C GLU A 213 -5.43 5.03 -22.22
N LEU A 214 -6.28 5.21 -21.22
CA LEU A 214 -7.46 6.06 -21.33
C LEU A 214 -7.00 7.50 -21.10
N ASN A 215 -7.34 8.39 -22.03
CA ASN A 215 -6.98 9.81 -22.01
C ASN A 215 -5.45 10.06 -21.93
N PRO A 216 -4.65 9.60 -22.93
CA PRO A 216 -3.23 9.95 -22.96
C PRO A 216 -3.06 11.48 -22.97
N PRO A 217 -2.07 12.05 -22.25
CA PRO A 217 -1.77 13.47 -22.37
C PRO A 217 -1.55 13.77 -23.86
N ALA A 218 -2.18 14.85 -24.36
CA ALA A 218 -2.10 15.22 -25.75
C ALA A 218 -0.61 15.30 -26.14
N ILE A 219 -0.19 14.44 -27.07
CA ILE A 219 1.16 14.47 -27.61
C ILE A 219 1.29 15.84 -28.27
N ALA A 220 2.12 16.72 -27.71
CA ALA A 220 2.57 17.90 -28.43
C ALA A 220 3.31 17.37 -29.66
N GLU A 221 2.68 17.45 -30.84
CA GLU A 221 3.37 17.20 -32.08
C GLU A 221 4.60 18.13 -32.14
N PRO A 222 5.79 17.62 -32.49
CA PRO A 222 6.93 18.49 -32.74
C PRO A 222 6.59 19.30 -34.01
N GLU A 223 6.21 20.57 -33.85
CA GLU A 223 6.12 21.47 -34.98
C GLU A 223 7.51 21.61 -35.60
N ASN A 224 7.61 21.07 -36.81
CA ASN A 224 8.77 20.92 -37.67
C ASN A 224 9.86 22.01 -37.54
N ALA A 225 11.07 21.55 -37.23
CA ALA A 225 12.26 22.14 -37.82
C ALA A 225 12.35 21.70 -39.30
N ALA A 226 11.96 22.57 -40.24
CA ALA A 226 12.47 22.55 -41.62
C ALA A 226 12.24 23.92 -42.31
N VAL A 227 13.28 24.75 -42.34
CA VAL A 227 14.07 25.12 -43.55
C VAL A 227 13.54 26.33 -44.32
N GLU A 228 14.19 27.45 -44.00
CA GLU A 228 14.50 28.62 -44.84
C GLU A 228 14.59 28.34 -46.35
N LYS A 229 13.89 29.15 -47.19
CA LYS A 229 14.37 29.58 -48.52
C LYS A 229 13.49 30.67 -49.15
N GLY A 230 14.08 31.85 -49.34
CA GLY A 230 14.07 32.55 -50.64
C GLY A 230 12.96 33.57 -50.94
N GLN A 231 13.37 34.84 -50.96
CA GLN A 231 13.00 35.94 -51.88
C GLN A 231 11.91 35.68 -52.95
N HIS A 232 10.93 36.59 -53.03
CA HIS A 232 10.86 37.61 -54.09
C HIS A 232 9.91 38.76 -53.74
#